data_AF-A0A354X7T4-F1
#
_entry.id   AF-A0A354X7T4-F1
#
_cell.length_a   1.000
_cell.length_b   1.000
_cell.length_c   1.000
_cell.angle_alpha   90.00
_cell.angle_beta   90.00
_cell.angle_gamma   90.00
#
_symmetry.space_group_name_H-M   'P 1'
#
loop_
_entity.id
_entity.type
_entity.pdbx_description
1 polymer ?
#
loop_
_entity_poly.entity_id
_entity_poly.type
_entity_poly.pdbx_seq_one_letter_code
_entity_poly.pdbx_strand_id
1 'polypeptide(L)' 'MDNYIVSARKYRPSTFRSVIGQEALTTTLKNAIANNKLAHAYLFSGPRGVGKTTCARIFAKTINCL' A
#
# COMPACT_ATOMS: atom_id res chain seq x y z
N MET A 1 -9.58 -19.82 22.43
CA MET A 1 -9.30 -18.40 22.76
C MET A 1 -9.64 -17.57 21.55
N ASP A 2 -10.76 -16.85 21.59
CA ASP A 2 -11.14 -15.98 20.48
C ASP A 2 -10.14 -14.82 20.37
N ASN A 3 -9.51 -14.73 19.21
CA ASN A 3 -8.45 -13.78 18.95
C ASN A 3 -9.07 -12.41 18.68
N TYR A 4 -9.15 -11.55 19.70
CA TYR A 4 -9.69 -10.19 19.56
C TYR A 4 -8.81 -9.38 18.60
N ILE A 5 -9.38 -8.96 17.47
CA ILE A 5 -8.69 -8.15 16.46
C ILE A 5 -9.50 -6.87 16.22
N VAL A 6 -8.84 -5.73 16.39
CA VAL A 6 -9.41 -4.40 16.09
C VAL A 6 -9.71 -4.28 14.59
N SER A 7 -10.90 -3.76 14.24
CA SER A 7 -11.36 -3.61 12.86
C SER A 7 -10.36 -2.92 11.93
N ALA A 8 -9.66 -1.88 12.43
CA ALA A 8 -8.64 -1.17 11.67
C ALA A 8 -7.46 -2.05 11.22
N ARG A 9 -7.17 -3.15 11.93
CA ARG A 9 -6.20 -4.17 11.50
C ARG A 9 -6.87 -5.24 10.66
N LYS A 10 -8.07 -5.69 11.05
CA LYS A 10 -8.83 -6.75 10.38
C LYS A 10 -9.06 -6.43 8.90
N TYR A 11 -9.44 -5.19 8.59
CA TYR A 11 -9.76 -4.75 7.23
C TYR A 11 -8.62 -3.98 6.55
N ARG A 12 -7.39 -4.03 7.09
CA ARG A 12 -6.28 -3.28 6.51
C ARG A 12 -5.90 -3.89 5.16
N PRO A 13 -5.98 -3.13 4.04
CA PRO A 13 -5.64 -3.61 2.71
C PRO A 13 -4.26 -4.30 2.65
N SER A 14 -4.19 -5.41 1.93
CA SER A 14 -2.98 -6.22 1.74
C SER A 14 -2.45 -6.19 0.31
N THR A 15 -3.26 -5.74 -0.65
CA THR A 15 -2.90 -5.61 -2.07
C THR A 15 -3.39 -4.27 -2.62
N PHE A 16 -2.77 -3.79 -3.70
CA PHE A 16 -3.18 -2.53 -4.33
C PHE A 16 -4.63 -2.53 -4.83
N ARG A 17 -5.18 -3.68 -5.20
CA ARG A 17 -6.58 -3.83 -5.63
C ARG A 17 -7.58 -3.56 -4.50
N SER A 18 -7.18 -3.82 -3.26
CA SER A 18 -8.01 -3.59 -2.06
C SER A 18 -7.93 -2.17 -1.50
N VAL A 19 -7.11 -1.30 -2.11
CA VAL A 19 -7.04 0.13 -1.73
C VAL A 19 -8.16 0.88 -2.44
N ILE A 20 -8.94 1.67 -1.69
CA ILE A 20 -10.11 2.38 -2.19
C ILE A 20 -9.76 3.85 -2.44
N GLY A 21 -10.17 4.40 -3.59
CA GLY A 21 -10.11 5.84 -3.89
C GLY A 21 -8.70 6.40 -4.19
N GLN A 22 -7.71 5.54 -4.46
CA GLN A 22 -6.32 5.93 -4.72
C GLN A 22 -5.80 5.35 -6.05
N GLU A 23 -6.64 5.29 -7.09
CA GLU A 23 -6.33 4.60 -8.35
C GLU A 23 -5.08 5.15 -9.03
N ALA A 24 -5.00 6.47 -9.23
CA ALA A 24 -3.85 7.12 -9.86
C ALA A 24 -2.52 6.80 -9.17
N LEU A 25 -2.51 6.81 -7.82
CA LEU A 25 -1.34 6.44 -7.02
C LEU A 25 -0.99 4.96 -7.21
N THR A 26 -1.96 4.06 -7.04
CA THR A 26 -1.70 2.62 -7.16
C THR A 26 -1.24 2.22 -8.56
N THR A 27 -1.76 2.84 -9.61
CA THR A 27 -1.32 2.63 -11.00
C THR A 27 0.11 3.11 -11.19
N THR A 28 0.46 4.29 -10.68
CA THR A 28 1.83 4.83 -10.76
C THR A 28 2.84 3.89 -10.10
N LEU A 29 2.55 3.41 -8.89
CA LEU A 29 3.43 2.49 -8.17
C LEU A 29 3.56 1.12 -8.86
N LYS A 30 2.46 0.58 -9.39
CA LYS A 30 2.49 -0.66 -10.19
C LYS A 30 3.35 -0.51 -11.44
N ASN A 31 3.18 0.61 -12.16
CA ASN A 31 3.94 0.89 -13.36
C ASN A 31 5.44 1.08 -13.06
N ALA A 32 5.79 1.71 -11.94
CA ALA A 32 7.18 1.85 -11.51
C ALA A 32 7.85 0.48 -11.30
N ILE A 33 7.14 -0.47 -10.67
CA ILE A 33 7.62 -1.84 -10.48
C ILE A 33 7.74 -2.56 -11.83
N ALA A 34 6.68 -2.55 -12.64
CA ALA A 34 6.65 -3.28 -13.92
C ALA A 34 7.72 -2.82 -14.92
N ASN A 35 8.09 -1.53 -14.88
CA ASN A 35 9.12 -0.96 -15.74
C ASN A 35 10.51 -0.94 -15.10
N ASN A 36 10.69 -1.56 -13.92
CA ASN A 36 11.94 -1.53 -13.13
C ASN A 36 12.48 -0.11 -12.87
N LYS A 37 11.57 0.87 -12.66
CA LYS A 37 11.86 2.28 -12.38
C LYS A 37 11.63 2.59 -10.90
N LEU A 38 12.34 1.89 -10.03
CA LEU A 38 12.27 2.12 -8.59
C LEU A 38 13.14 3.31 -8.19
N ALA A 39 12.54 4.29 -7.51
CA ALA A 39 13.28 5.39 -6.92
C ALA A 39 13.95 4.95 -5.61
N HIS A 40 15.03 5.64 -5.21
CA HIS A 40 15.71 5.37 -3.95
C HIS A 40 14.81 5.65 -2.72
N ALA A 41 13.91 6.63 -2.81
CA ALA A 41 13.03 7.01 -1.71
C ALA A 41 11.65 7.47 -2.21
N TYR A 42 10.64 7.24 -1.38
CA TYR A 42 9.25 7.64 -1.62
C TYR A 42 8.69 8.35 -0.40
N LEU A 43 8.08 9.54 -0.61
CA LEU A 43 7.36 10.28 0.43
C LEU A 43 5.86 10.09 0.26
N PHE A 44 5.21 9.47 1.25
CA PHE A 44 3.75 9.35 1.30
C PHE A 44 3.19 10.42 2.26
N SER A 45 2.57 11.47 1.72
CA SER A 45 2.02 12.60 2.48
C SER A 45 0.48 12.65 2.45
N GLY A 46 -0.13 13.43 3.36
CA GLY A 46 -1.58 13.63 3.47
C GLY A 46 -2.18 13.42 4.88
N PRO A 47 -3.49 13.64 5.08
CA PRO A 47 -4.16 13.58 6.39
C PRO A 47 -4.08 12.20 7.08
N ARG A 48 -4.35 12.14 8.39
CA ARG A 48 -4.39 10.86 9.13
C ARG A 48 -5.51 9.98 8.59
N GLY A 49 -5.25 8.67 8.46
CA GLY A 49 -6.26 7.69 8.04
C GLY A 49 -6.39 7.45 6.53
N VAL A 50 -5.80 8.28 5.67
CA VAL A 50 -5.93 8.17 4.19
C VAL A 50 -5.19 7.00 3.53
N GLY A 51 -4.60 6.09 4.32
CA GLY A 51 -3.96 4.88 3.78
C GLY A 51 -2.47 4.98 3.46
N LYS A 52 -1.79 6.09 3.76
CA LYS A 52 -0.35 6.32 3.48
C LYS A 52 0.56 5.15 3.86
N THR A 53 0.52 4.75 5.14
CA THR A 53 1.35 3.66 5.66
C THR A 53 0.92 2.29 5.13
N THR A 54 -0.35 2.13 4.79
CA THR A 54 -0.87 0.91 4.16
C THR A 54 -0.34 0.77 2.73
N CYS A 55 -0.40 1.83 1.92
CA CYS A 55 0.13 1.84 0.56
C CYS A 55 1.64 1.59 0.54
N ALA A 56 2.40 2.25 1.42
CA ALA A 56 3.85 2.02 1.55
C ALA A 56 4.17 0.54 1.86
N ARG A 57 3.41 -0.07 2.77
CA ARG A 57 3.59 -1.49 3.13
C ARG A 57 3.24 -2.44 1.98
N ILE A 58 2.17 -2.18 1.25
CA ILE A 58 1.79 -2.97 0.06
C ILE A 58 2.86 -2.85 -1.03
N PHE A 59 3.38 -1.64 -1.24
CA PHE A 59 4.43 -1.37 -2.21
C PHE A 59 5.71 -2.14 -1.88
N ALA A 60 6.20 -2.04 -0.65
CA ALA A 60 7.37 -2.79 -0.18
C ALA A 60 7.17 -4.31 -0.30
N LYS A 61 5.98 -4.82 0.05
CA LYS A 61 5.65 -6.24 -0.12
C LYS A 61 5.73 -6.66 -1.59
N THR A 62 5.19 -5.85 -2.50
CA THR A 62 5.22 -6.16 -3.94
C THR A 62 6.65 -6.18 -4.48
N ILE A 63 7.51 -5.26 -4.06
CA ILE A 63 8.93 -5.23 -4.46
C ILE A 63 9.68 -6.48 -3.96
N ASN A 64 9.43 -6.91 -2.72
CA ASN A 64 10.12 -8.07 -2.14
C ASN A 64 9.61 -9.42 -2.65
N CYS A 65 8.46 -9.46 -3.33
CA CYS A 65 7.88 -10.67 -3.92
C CYS A 65 8.16 -10.78 -5.42
N LEU A 66 9.04 -9.94 -5.97
CA LEU A 66 9.61 -10.08 -7.32
C LEU A 66 10.52 -11.31 -7.41
#